data_AF-A0A2T7NDL1-F1
#
_entry.id   AF-A0A2T7NDL1-F1
#
_cell.length_a   1.000
_cell.length_b   1.000
_cell.length_c   1.000
_cell.angle_alpha   90.00
_cell.angle_beta   90.00
_cell.angle_gamma   90.00
#
_symmetry.space_group_name_H-M   'P 1'
#
loop_
_entity.id
_entity.type
_entity.pdbx_description
1 polymer ?
#
loop_
_entity_poly.entity_id
_entity_poly.type
_entity_poly.pdbx_seq_one_letter_code
_entity_poly.pdbx_strand_id
1 'polypeptide(L)'
;MTSAADISDLGCIGECLGLERLDLSYNDITKLHKLAGLSALQNLNLSANRFSSLDGLQSLENLHSLNIAGNLIGSVDSLQCLTGLQNLRELRLKDDSIKLSNPACLHPSYTADIIEMFPSLVLLDGQRVRGQGSELFYICQEMDKELKSFGEVKDIDIPLVKVQHQLTDCWKLPSVVTNTTHNKAEEQLKDLLASCQRLSQKAADKLKEFEKQASQQQN
;
A
#
# COMPACT_ATOMS: atom_id res chain seq x y z
N MET A 1 -31.79 2.48 13.69
CA MET A 1 -31.93 3.93 13.46
C MET A 1 -31.42 4.62 14.71
N THR A 2 -30.11 4.70 14.88
CA THR A 2 -29.48 5.15 16.14
C THR A 2 -29.01 6.59 15.98
N SER A 3 -29.69 7.49 16.70
CA SER A 3 -29.32 8.86 17.08
C SER A 3 -28.13 9.47 16.34
N ALA A 4 -28.41 10.26 15.29
CA ALA A 4 -27.56 11.41 15.01
C ALA A 4 -27.67 12.30 16.26
N ALA A 5 -26.59 12.43 17.01
CA ALA A 5 -26.55 13.40 18.08
C ALA A 5 -26.42 14.76 17.38
N ASP A 6 -27.38 15.66 17.56
CA ASP A 6 -27.34 17.00 16.96
C ASP A 6 -26.35 17.91 17.74
N ILE A 7 -25.13 17.42 17.98
CA ILE A 7 -24.11 18.17 18.70
C ILE A 7 -23.52 19.19 17.73
N SER A 8 -23.80 20.46 17.97
CA SER A 8 -23.28 21.59 17.19
C SER A 8 -22.27 22.43 17.98
N ASP A 9 -22.28 22.33 19.32
CA ASP A 9 -21.32 22.99 20.21
C ASP A 9 -20.64 21.98 21.14
N LEU A 10 -19.32 22.11 21.28
CA LEU A 10 -18.43 21.25 22.06
C LEU A 10 -18.33 21.66 23.55
N GLY A 11 -19.14 22.63 24.00
CA GLY A 11 -19.31 22.95 25.42
C GLY A 11 -17.99 23.27 26.15
N CYS A 12 -17.70 22.54 27.23
CA CYS A 12 -16.48 22.67 28.05
C CYS A 12 -15.46 21.54 27.77
N ILE A 13 -15.55 20.82 26.63
CA ILE A 13 -14.69 19.66 26.39
C ILE A 13 -13.19 19.98 26.41
N GLY A 14 -12.82 21.23 26.10
CA GLY A 14 -11.43 21.69 26.14
C GLY A 14 -10.79 21.67 27.53
N GLU A 15 -11.59 21.57 28.60
CA GLU A 15 -11.09 21.45 29.98
C GLU A 15 -10.71 20.01 30.36
N CYS A 16 -11.08 19.02 29.54
CA CYS A 16 -10.82 17.61 29.77
C CYS A 16 -9.41 17.20 29.31
N LEU A 17 -8.38 17.76 29.96
CA LEU A 17 -6.97 17.63 29.57
C LEU A 17 -6.43 16.19 29.50
N GLY A 18 -7.09 15.22 30.15
CA GLY A 18 -6.71 13.81 30.16
C GLY A 18 -7.40 12.94 29.09
N LEU A 19 -8.15 13.52 28.16
CA LEU A 19 -8.79 12.75 27.09
C LEU A 19 -7.75 12.25 26.08
N GLU A 20 -7.65 10.94 25.93
CA GLU A 20 -6.81 10.29 24.92
C GLU A 20 -7.58 9.94 23.64
N ARG A 21 -8.88 9.65 23.76
CA ARG A 21 -9.73 9.22 22.64
C ARG A 21 -11.01 10.01 22.65
N LEU A 22 -11.37 10.56 21.50
CA LEU A 22 -12.59 11.33 21.33
C LEU A 22 -13.27 10.95 20.02
N ASP A 23 -14.54 10.54 20.13
CA ASP A 23 -15.40 10.27 18.98
C ASP A 23 -16.51 11.32 18.92
N LEU A 24 -16.49 12.09 17.84
CA LEU A 24 -17.49 13.10 17.48
C LEU A 24 -18.05 12.81 16.09
N SER A 25 -18.02 11.55 15.64
CA SER A 25 -18.57 11.18 14.34
C SER A 25 -20.08 11.35 14.26
N TYR A 26 -20.59 11.60 13.05
CA TYR A 26 -22.04 11.77 12.78
C TYR A 26 -22.70 12.90 13.59
N ASN A 27 -22.05 14.07 13.60
CA ASN A 27 -22.59 15.30 14.20
C ASN A 27 -22.61 16.44 13.16
N ASP A 28 -23.12 17.62 13.56
CA ASP A 28 -23.19 18.82 12.71
C ASP A 28 -22.17 19.88 13.15
N ILE A 29 -20.99 19.45 13.61
CA ILE A 29 -19.96 20.35 14.13
C ILE A 29 -19.23 21.02 12.98
N THR A 30 -18.97 22.32 13.12
CA THR A 30 -18.30 23.16 12.12
C THR A 30 -17.03 23.84 12.62
N LYS A 31 -16.79 23.87 13.93
CA LYS A 31 -15.65 24.58 14.54
C LYS A 31 -14.90 23.70 15.55
N LEU A 32 -13.57 23.69 15.48
CA LEU A 32 -12.69 22.85 16.30
C LEU A 32 -11.95 23.63 17.41
N HIS A 33 -12.19 24.94 17.54
CA HIS A 33 -11.51 25.82 18.50
C HIS A 33 -11.46 25.31 19.95
N LYS A 34 -12.47 24.56 20.40
CA LYS A 34 -12.54 24.02 21.77
C LYS A 34 -11.68 22.76 21.99
N LEU A 35 -11.18 22.14 20.93
CA LEU A 35 -10.30 20.97 21.03
C LEU A 35 -8.84 21.36 21.24
N ALA A 36 -8.47 22.64 21.02
CA ALA A 36 -7.08 23.08 21.05
C ALA A 36 -6.35 22.82 22.39
N GLY A 37 -7.08 22.70 23.50
CA GLY A 37 -6.54 22.40 24.83
C GLY A 37 -6.26 20.92 25.12
N LEU A 38 -6.70 20.00 24.26
CA LEU A 38 -6.66 18.55 24.53
C LEU A 38 -5.29 17.93 24.19
N SER A 39 -4.26 18.36 24.90
CA SER A 39 -2.88 17.94 24.65
C SER A 39 -2.64 16.42 24.75
N ALA A 40 -3.42 15.69 25.55
CA ALA A 40 -3.29 14.24 25.69
C ALA A 40 -3.97 13.43 24.57
N LEU A 41 -4.69 14.07 23.64
CA LEU A 41 -5.50 13.38 22.65
C LEU A 41 -4.64 12.63 21.62
N GLN A 42 -4.89 11.34 21.49
CA GLN A 42 -4.18 10.42 20.59
C GLN A 42 -5.04 9.95 19.43
N ASN A 43 -6.34 9.77 19.66
CA ASN A 43 -7.29 9.31 18.64
C ASN A 43 -8.47 10.27 18.56
N LEU A 44 -8.70 10.83 17.38
CA LEU A 44 -9.81 11.74 17.13
C LEU A 44 -10.61 11.28 15.91
N ASN A 45 -11.89 11.02 16.13
CA ASN A 45 -12.84 10.69 15.08
C ASN A 45 -13.81 11.87 14.88
N LEU A 46 -13.73 12.51 13.71
CA LEU A 46 -14.57 13.62 13.25
C LEU A 46 -15.34 13.24 11.98
N SER A 47 -15.50 11.94 11.68
CA SER A 47 -16.14 11.52 10.44
C SER A 47 -17.62 11.95 10.37
N ALA A 48 -18.16 12.09 9.16
CA ALA A 48 -19.55 12.50 8.92
C ALA A 48 -19.93 13.79 9.70
N ASN A 49 -19.12 14.84 9.54
CA ASN A 49 -19.39 16.20 10.03
C ASN A 49 -19.38 17.20 8.85
N ARG A 50 -19.33 18.50 9.14
CA ARG A 50 -19.34 19.57 8.13
C ARG A 50 -18.08 20.45 8.17
N PHE A 51 -16.93 19.88 8.52
CA PHE A 51 -15.68 20.63 8.57
C PHE A 51 -15.17 20.97 7.17
N SER A 52 -14.92 22.25 6.91
CA SER A 52 -14.22 22.74 5.71
C SER A 52 -12.77 23.15 6.01
N SER A 53 -12.47 23.48 7.27
CA SER A 53 -11.12 23.77 7.78
C SER A 53 -10.87 22.94 9.04
N LEU A 54 -9.61 22.60 9.28
CA LEU A 54 -9.12 21.89 10.47
C LEU A 54 -8.36 22.79 11.43
N ASP A 55 -8.53 24.12 11.30
CA ASP A 55 -7.95 25.09 12.21
C ASP A 55 -8.36 24.82 13.67
N GLY A 56 -7.38 24.80 14.57
CA GLY A 56 -7.55 24.44 15.97
C GLY A 56 -7.10 23.02 16.34
N LEU A 57 -6.77 22.16 15.36
CA LEU A 57 -6.12 20.87 15.63
C LEU A 57 -4.58 20.97 15.70
N GLN A 58 -4.00 22.12 15.36
CA GLN A 58 -2.54 22.29 15.26
C GLN A 58 -1.81 22.07 16.59
N SER A 59 -2.51 22.25 17.72
CA SER A 59 -1.96 22.13 19.07
C SER A 59 -2.05 20.71 19.65
N LEU A 60 -2.63 19.75 18.92
CA LEU A 60 -2.80 18.36 19.36
C LEU A 60 -1.55 17.53 19.09
N GLU A 61 -0.42 17.89 19.71
CA GLU A 61 0.90 17.31 19.41
C GLU A 61 0.99 15.78 19.59
N ASN A 62 0.16 15.20 20.45
CA ASN A 62 0.11 13.76 20.72
C ASN A 62 -0.86 13.00 19.82
N LEU A 63 -1.45 13.64 18.81
CA LEU A 63 -2.43 13.00 17.95
C LEU A 63 -1.74 11.98 17.02
N HIS A 64 -2.19 10.73 17.10
CA HIS A 64 -1.65 9.61 16.33
C HIS A 64 -2.58 9.17 15.19
N SER A 65 -3.89 9.26 15.41
CA SER A 65 -4.92 8.82 14.47
C SER A 65 -6.03 9.86 14.36
N LEU A 66 -6.27 10.31 13.13
CA LEU A 66 -7.31 11.29 12.80
C LEU A 66 -8.21 10.75 11.69
N ASN A 67 -9.50 10.67 11.97
CA ASN A 67 -10.51 10.35 10.97
C ASN A 67 -11.38 11.57 10.68
N ILE A 68 -11.34 12.05 9.45
CA ILE A 68 -12.12 13.19 8.94
C ILE A 68 -12.96 12.78 7.73
N ALA A 69 -13.20 11.49 7.50
CA ALA A 69 -13.96 11.00 6.36
C ALA A 69 -15.39 11.58 6.31
N GLY A 70 -15.85 11.99 5.13
CA GLY A 70 -17.20 12.53 4.96
C GLY A 70 -17.39 13.93 5.56
N ASN A 71 -16.39 14.79 5.38
CA ASN A 71 -16.45 16.21 5.67
C ASN A 71 -16.46 17.03 4.35
N LEU A 72 -16.30 18.36 4.45
CA LEU A 72 -16.36 19.30 3.33
C LEU A 72 -14.96 19.83 2.94
N ILE A 73 -13.92 19.02 3.11
CA ILE A 73 -12.54 19.43 2.82
C ILE A 73 -12.34 19.46 1.31
N GLY A 74 -12.21 20.68 0.77
CA GLY A 74 -12.15 20.96 -0.67
C GLY A 74 -10.82 20.61 -1.33
N SER A 75 -9.71 20.82 -0.62
CA SER A 75 -8.36 20.65 -1.13
C SER A 75 -7.40 20.13 -0.07
N VAL A 76 -6.29 19.53 -0.50
CA VAL A 76 -5.21 19.08 0.37
C VAL A 76 -4.56 20.25 1.12
N ASP A 77 -4.59 21.47 0.55
CA ASP A 77 -4.07 22.68 1.20
C ASP A 77 -4.75 22.98 2.55
N SER A 78 -6.01 22.58 2.70
CA SER A 78 -6.75 22.77 3.95
C SER A 78 -6.15 21.95 5.11
N LEU A 79 -5.29 20.97 4.80
CA LEU A 79 -4.60 20.11 5.77
C LEU A 79 -3.22 20.64 6.14
N GLN A 80 -2.74 21.72 5.51
CA GLN A 80 -1.42 22.30 5.83
C GLN A 80 -1.31 22.68 7.31
N CYS A 81 -2.43 23.04 7.94
CA CYS A 81 -2.50 23.28 9.38
C CYS A 81 -2.03 22.08 10.24
N LEU A 82 -2.19 20.86 9.75
CA LEU A 82 -1.82 19.64 10.47
C LEU A 82 -0.35 19.25 10.30
N THR A 83 0.41 19.92 9.42
CA THR A 83 1.83 19.58 9.15
C THR A 83 2.73 19.68 10.39
N GLY A 84 2.31 20.45 11.41
CA GLY A 84 2.99 20.51 12.70
C GLY A 84 2.87 19.23 13.55
N LEU A 85 1.93 18.33 13.23
CA LEU A 85 1.64 17.11 14.00
C LEU A 85 2.62 15.98 13.67
N GLN A 86 3.77 15.98 14.31
CA GLN A 86 4.85 15.01 14.05
C GLN A 86 4.48 13.55 14.40
N ASN A 87 3.52 13.35 15.29
CA ASN A 87 3.10 12.02 15.76
C ASN A 87 1.96 11.41 14.95
N LEU A 88 1.43 12.13 13.95
CA LEU A 88 0.31 11.64 13.15
C LEU A 88 0.78 10.48 12.26
N ARG A 89 0.21 9.29 12.50
CA ARG A 89 0.54 8.05 11.79
C ARG A 89 -0.61 7.53 10.94
N GLU A 90 -1.84 7.87 11.31
CA GLU A 90 -3.03 7.46 10.60
C GLU A 90 -3.93 8.66 10.29
N LEU A 91 -4.29 8.79 9.02
CA LEU A 91 -5.19 9.82 8.52
C LEU A 91 -6.21 9.19 7.60
N ARG A 92 -7.49 9.46 7.82
CA ARG A 92 -8.57 9.02 6.92
C ARG A 92 -9.34 10.23 6.43
N LEU A 93 -9.29 10.47 5.12
CA LEU A 93 -10.08 11.48 4.41
C LEU A 93 -11.25 10.85 3.65
N LYS A 94 -11.19 9.56 3.35
CA LYS A 94 -12.31 8.79 2.83
C LYS A 94 -12.40 7.43 3.50
N ASP A 95 -13.61 6.89 3.46
CA ASP A 95 -13.93 5.52 3.85
C ASP A 95 -14.89 4.94 2.81
N ASP A 96 -14.37 4.08 1.95
CA ASP A 96 -15.12 3.43 0.87
C ASP A 96 -16.15 2.43 1.42
N SER A 97 -15.94 1.89 2.64
CA SER A 97 -16.87 0.93 3.26
C SER A 97 -18.17 1.61 3.68
N ILE A 98 -18.06 2.87 4.12
CA ILE A 98 -19.18 3.66 4.65
C ILE A 98 -19.63 4.73 3.64
N LYS A 99 -18.98 4.81 2.47
CA LYS A 99 -19.24 5.81 1.40
C LYS A 99 -19.11 7.25 1.88
N LEU A 100 -18.20 7.49 2.82
CA LEU A 100 -17.87 8.83 3.30
C LEU A 100 -16.61 9.29 2.59
N SER A 101 -16.66 10.44 1.93
CA SER A 101 -15.51 10.97 1.20
C SER A 101 -15.48 12.48 1.29
N ASN A 102 -14.28 13.05 1.29
CA ASN A 102 -14.08 14.49 1.17
C ASN A 102 -13.91 14.88 -0.31
N PRO A 103 -14.34 16.08 -0.73
CA PRO A 103 -14.09 16.57 -2.08
C PRO A 103 -12.62 16.51 -2.51
N ALA A 104 -11.67 16.74 -1.58
CA ALA A 104 -10.23 16.62 -1.84
C ALA A 104 -9.80 15.24 -2.38
N CYS A 105 -10.52 14.17 -2.03
CA CYS A 105 -10.21 12.80 -2.47
C CYS A 105 -10.56 12.54 -3.95
N LEU A 106 -11.32 13.43 -4.59
CA LEU A 106 -11.66 13.32 -6.02
C LEU A 106 -10.44 13.60 -6.90
N HIS A 107 -9.45 14.33 -6.39
CA HIS A 107 -8.27 14.69 -7.17
C HIS A 107 -7.29 13.50 -7.24
N PRO A 108 -6.85 13.05 -8.43
CA PRO A 108 -6.00 11.87 -8.54
C PRO A 108 -4.66 11.98 -7.80
N SER A 109 -4.11 13.19 -7.66
CA SER A 109 -2.85 13.44 -6.94
C SER A 109 -2.99 13.43 -5.42
N TYR A 110 -4.21 13.37 -4.87
CA TYR A 110 -4.42 13.57 -3.43
C TYR A 110 -3.54 12.66 -2.58
N THR A 111 -3.38 11.40 -2.98
CA THR A 111 -2.56 10.43 -2.24
C THR A 111 -1.09 10.84 -2.22
N ALA A 112 -0.54 11.26 -3.36
CA ALA A 112 0.83 11.71 -3.48
C ALA A 112 1.07 12.97 -2.65
N ASP A 113 0.17 13.96 -2.77
CA ASP A 113 0.24 15.23 -2.06
C ASP A 113 0.21 15.02 -0.52
N ILE A 114 -0.65 14.12 -0.04
CA ILE A 114 -0.71 13.74 1.39
C ILE A 114 0.57 13.04 1.84
N ILE A 115 1.07 12.10 1.04
CA ILE A 115 2.30 11.35 1.38
C ILE A 115 3.52 12.28 1.42
N GLU A 116 3.56 13.30 0.56
CA GLU A 116 4.60 14.33 0.58
C GLU A 116 4.45 15.25 1.80
N MET A 117 3.22 15.69 2.10
CA MET A 117 2.91 16.60 3.21
C MET A 117 3.13 15.97 4.59
N PHE A 118 2.89 14.66 4.75
CA PHE A 118 2.98 13.96 6.03
C PHE A 118 4.00 12.81 5.97
N PRO A 119 5.30 13.08 6.22
CA PRO A 119 6.34 12.05 6.12
C PRO A 119 6.24 10.96 7.19
N SER A 120 5.61 11.24 8.33
CA SER A 120 5.37 10.28 9.43
C SER A 120 4.18 9.35 9.20
N LEU A 121 3.39 9.58 8.15
CA LEU A 121 2.14 8.87 7.90
C LEU A 121 2.39 7.43 7.46
N VAL A 122 1.77 6.49 8.16
CA VAL A 122 1.86 5.05 7.89
C VAL A 122 0.59 4.54 7.21
N LEU A 123 -0.56 5.06 7.60
CA LEU A 123 -1.87 4.65 7.13
C LEU A 123 -2.63 5.86 6.55
N LEU A 124 -3.10 5.72 5.31
CA LEU A 124 -3.97 6.67 4.63
C LEU A 124 -5.24 5.96 4.17
N ASP A 125 -6.41 6.45 4.59
CA ASP A 125 -7.72 5.88 4.20
C ASP A 125 -7.85 4.36 4.49
N GLY A 126 -7.16 3.89 5.53
CA GLY A 126 -7.09 2.46 5.89
C GLY A 126 -6.10 1.63 5.08
N GLN A 127 -5.43 2.22 4.08
CA GLN A 127 -4.36 1.59 3.32
C GLN A 127 -2.99 1.95 3.89
N ARG A 128 -2.06 0.99 3.90
CA ARG A 128 -0.69 1.22 4.37
C ARG A 128 0.14 1.86 3.27
N VAL A 129 0.62 3.08 3.52
CA VAL A 129 1.44 3.87 2.57
C VAL A 129 2.93 3.85 2.91
N ARG A 130 3.31 3.56 4.16
CA ARG A 130 4.73 3.47 4.58
C ARG A 130 5.00 2.30 5.54
N GLY A 131 6.28 1.89 5.64
CA GLY A 131 6.79 0.88 6.57
C GLY A 131 6.99 -0.51 5.95
N GLN A 132 7.49 -1.45 6.76
CA GLN A 132 7.78 -2.81 6.29
C GLN A 132 6.51 -3.47 5.71
N GLY A 133 6.61 -3.91 4.45
CA GLY A 133 5.50 -4.50 3.69
C GLY A 133 4.76 -3.54 2.76
N SER A 134 4.86 -2.22 2.93
CA SER A 134 4.27 -1.27 1.98
C SER A 134 5.01 -1.26 0.65
N GLU A 135 6.36 -1.34 0.67
CA GLU A 135 7.18 -1.38 -0.55
C GLU A 135 6.83 -2.58 -1.44
N LEU A 136 6.74 -3.78 -0.86
CA LEU A 136 6.30 -4.98 -1.58
C LEU A 136 4.88 -4.81 -2.13
N PHE A 137 3.98 -4.23 -1.34
CA PHE A 137 2.62 -3.96 -1.80
C PHE A 137 2.58 -2.95 -2.97
N TYR A 138 3.38 -1.88 -2.93
CA TYR A 138 3.50 -0.93 -4.04
C TYR A 138 4.05 -1.59 -5.29
N ILE A 139 5.11 -2.39 -5.16
CA ILE A 139 5.68 -3.16 -6.28
C ILE A 139 4.61 -4.10 -6.87
N CYS A 140 3.85 -4.81 -6.04
CA CYS A 140 2.73 -5.63 -6.50
C CYS A 140 1.64 -4.82 -7.19
N GLN A 141 1.24 -3.66 -6.64
CA GLN A 141 0.21 -2.82 -7.24
C GLN A 141 0.68 -2.21 -8.58
N GLU A 142 1.96 -1.84 -8.68
CA GLU A 142 2.56 -1.31 -9.89
C GLU A 142 2.64 -2.38 -10.98
N MET A 143 3.06 -3.60 -10.61
CA MET A 143 2.98 -4.77 -11.51
C MET A 143 1.54 -5.03 -11.96
N ASP A 144 0.55 -4.99 -11.07
CA ASP A 144 -0.85 -5.16 -11.43
C ASP A 144 -1.38 -4.06 -12.36
N LYS A 145 -0.93 -2.82 -12.18
CA LYS A 145 -1.27 -1.70 -13.08
C LYS A 145 -0.64 -1.90 -14.46
N GLU A 146 0.61 -2.34 -14.52
CA GLU A 146 1.26 -2.69 -15.78
C GLU A 146 0.53 -3.85 -16.46
N LEU A 147 0.22 -4.92 -15.73
CA LEU A 147 -0.56 -6.07 -16.23
C LEU A 147 -1.92 -5.65 -16.79
N LYS A 148 -2.62 -4.72 -16.13
CA LYS A 148 -3.89 -4.16 -16.61
C LYS A 148 -3.70 -3.23 -17.81
N SER A 149 -2.56 -2.56 -17.92
CA SER A 149 -2.23 -1.70 -19.07
C SER A 149 -1.99 -2.50 -20.35
N PHE A 150 -1.61 -3.77 -20.25
CA PHE A 150 -1.47 -4.69 -21.39
C PHE A 150 -2.83 -5.06 -22.06
N GLY A 151 -3.94 -4.55 -21.55
CA GLY A 151 -5.27 -4.62 -22.17
C GLY A 151 -5.99 -5.92 -21.88
N GLU A 152 -7.33 -5.85 -21.82
CA GLU A 152 -8.21 -7.01 -21.75
C GLU A 152 -7.88 -7.99 -22.89
N VAL A 153 -7.34 -9.16 -22.53
CA VAL A 153 -7.38 -10.31 -23.44
C VAL A 153 -8.86 -10.66 -23.57
N LYS A 154 -9.48 -10.25 -24.69
CA LYS A 154 -10.84 -10.66 -25.05
C LYS A 154 -10.95 -12.17 -24.88
N ASP A 155 -11.97 -12.60 -24.14
CA ASP A 155 -12.26 -13.98 -23.80
C ASP A 155 -11.98 -14.91 -24.98
N ILE A 156 -10.91 -15.69 -24.85
CA ILE A 156 -10.76 -16.91 -25.63
C ILE A 156 -11.71 -17.88 -24.92
N ASP A 157 -12.77 -18.34 -25.61
CA ASP A 157 -13.70 -19.34 -25.08
C ASP A 157 -12.92 -20.58 -24.62
N ILE A 158 -12.69 -20.70 -23.31
CA ILE A 158 -12.15 -21.90 -22.68
C ILE A 158 -13.35 -22.67 -22.13
N PRO A 159 -13.67 -23.88 -22.63
CA PRO A 159 -14.80 -24.65 -22.16
C PRO A 159 -14.63 -24.99 -20.67
N LEU A 160 -15.60 -24.61 -19.84
CA LEU A 160 -15.66 -24.98 -18.42
C LEU A 160 -15.88 -26.50 -18.29
N VAL A 161 -14.80 -27.26 -18.17
CA VAL A 161 -14.86 -28.66 -17.73
C VAL A 161 -14.91 -28.66 -16.19
N LYS A 162 -16.00 -29.19 -15.62
CA LYS A 162 -16.14 -29.44 -14.18
C LYS A 162 -15.05 -30.43 -13.73
N VAL A 163 -14.02 -29.95 -13.04
CA VAL A 163 -13.00 -30.80 -12.45
C VAL A 163 -13.44 -31.23 -11.06
N GLN A 164 -13.80 -32.51 -10.91
CA GLN A 164 -13.91 -33.17 -9.61
C GLN A 164 -12.51 -33.29 -9.02
N HIS A 165 -12.31 -32.72 -7.83
CA HIS A 165 -11.04 -32.71 -7.12
C HIS A 165 -10.55 -34.13 -6.82
N GLN A 166 -9.42 -34.49 -7.43
CA GLN A 166 -8.40 -35.31 -6.77
C GLN A 166 -7.07 -34.56 -6.89
N LEU A 167 -6.62 -34.01 -5.75
CA LEU A 167 -5.37 -33.28 -5.62
C LEU A 167 -4.18 -34.25 -5.72
N THR A 168 -3.74 -34.51 -6.94
CA THR A 168 -2.38 -34.97 -7.22
C THR A 168 -1.93 -34.35 -8.55
N ASP A 169 -0.82 -33.62 -8.52
CA ASP A 169 -0.03 -33.14 -9.68
C ASP A 169 -0.40 -31.80 -10.35
N CYS A 170 -0.56 -30.72 -9.58
CA CYS A 170 -0.80 -29.35 -10.07
C CYS A 170 0.41 -28.61 -10.70
N TRP A 171 1.46 -29.31 -11.14
CA TRP A 171 2.71 -28.68 -11.65
C TRP A 171 3.04 -29.01 -13.11
N LYS A 172 2.04 -29.04 -14.00
CA LYS A 172 2.30 -29.07 -15.45
C LYS A 172 1.40 -28.09 -16.19
N LEU A 173 2.00 -27.02 -16.74
CA LEU A 173 1.32 -26.06 -17.61
C LEU A 173 1.07 -26.65 -19.00
N PRO A 174 -0.05 -26.32 -19.66
CA PRO A 174 -0.27 -26.69 -21.06
C PRO A 174 0.55 -25.80 -21.99
N SER A 175 1.17 -26.43 -22.98
CA SER A 175 1.91 -25.80 -24.07
C SER A 175 1.00 -24.96 -24.97
N VAL A 176 1.18 -23.63 -24.95
CA VAL A 176 0.52 -22.68 -25.85
C VAL A 176 1.53 -22.06 -26.81
N VAL A 177 1.25 -22.26 -28.10
CA VAL A 177 1.68 -21.57 -29.32
C VAL A 177 2.98 -20.76 -29.25
N THR A 178 3.99 -21.35 -29.89
CA THR A 178 5.35 -20.87 -30.12
C THR A 178 5.40 -19.57 -30.93
N ASN A 179 5.67 -18.44 -30.27
CA ASN A 179 6.30 -17.30 -30.93
C ASN A 179 7.71 -17.73 -31.35
N THR A 180 7.98 -17.70 -32.66
CA THR A 180 9.21 -18.22 -33.31
C THR A 180 10.52 -17.60 -32.81
N THR A 181 10.45 -16.48 -32.08
CA THR A 181 11.59 -15.84 -31.41
C THR A 181 11.98 -16.51 -30.10
N HIS A 182 11.02 -17.08 -29.34
CA HIS A 182 11.31 -17.73 -28.05
C HIS A 182 12.03 -19.07 -28.25
N ASN A 183 11.60 -19.88 -29.23
CA ASN A 183 12.24 -21.17 -29.52
C ASN A 183 13.69 -21.01 -29.97
N LYS A 184 14.00 -19.95 -30.72
CA LYS A 184 15.35 -19.68 -31.20
C LYS A 184 16.28 -19.22 -30.07
N ALA A 185 15.76 -18.41 -29.14
CA ALA A 185 16.50 -18.03 -27.94
C ALA A 185 16.73 -19.22 -27.00
N GLU A 186 15.76 -20.14 -26.90
CA GLU A 186 15.85 -21.33 -26.06
C GLU A 186 16.87 -22.36 -26.61
N GLU A 187 16.94 -22.54 -27.94
CA GLU A 187 18.00 -23.35 -28.57
C GLU A 187 19.38 -22.73 -28.34
N GLN A 188 19.54 -21.42 -28.54
CA GLN A 188 20.83 -20.75 -28.30
C GLN A 188 21.28 -20.86 -26.84
N LEU A 189 20.36 -20.79 -25.89
CA LEU A 189 20.66 -20.97 -24.48
C LEU A 189 21.08 -22.41 -24.16
N LYS A 190 20.41 -23.41 -24.76
CA LYS A 190 20.75 -24.83 -24.61
C LYS A 190 22.13 -25.13 -25.20
N ASP A 191 22.47 -24.56 -26.34
CA ASP A 191 23.78 -24.72 -26.97
C ASP A 191 24.90 -24.07 -26.13
N LEU A 192 24.65 -22.88 -25.56
CA LEU A 192 25.58 -22.23 -24.65
C LEU A 192 25.81 -23.05 -23.38
N LEU A 193 24.75 -23.62 -22.80
CA LEU A 193 24.85 -24.47 -21.62
C LEU A 193 25.67 -25.74 -21.91
N ALA A 194 25.41 -26.39 -23.04
CA ALA A 194 26.16 -27.57 -23.47
C ALA A 194 27.66 -27.25 -23.70
N SER A 195 27.96 -26.08 -24.27
CA SER A 195 29.34 -25.60 -24.43
C SER A 195 30.03 -25.37 -23.08
N CYS A 196 29.34 -24.73 -22.13
CA CYS A 196 29.86 -24.51 -20.78
C CYS A 196 30.13 -25.82 -20.02
N GLN A 197 29.24 -26.80 -20.14
CA GLN A 197 29.42 -28.12 -19.53
C GLN A 197 30.63 -28.86 -20.11
N ARG A 198 30.83 -28.81 -21.43
CA ARG A 198 32.01 -29.40 -22.08
C ARG A 198 33.31 -28.74 -21.63
N LEU A 199 33.32 -27.41 -21.52
CA LEU A 199 34.47 -26.66 -21.01
C LEU A 199 34.78 -27.01 -19.55
N SER A 200 33.75 -27.11 -18.71
CA SER A 200 33.88 -27.54 -17.31
C SER A 200 34.47 -28.95 -17.20
N GLN A 201 33.95 -29.91 -17.98
CA GLN A 201 34.48 -31.27 -18.00
C GLN A 201 35.94 -31.32 -18.44
N LYS A 202 36.27 -30.57 -19.51
CA LYS A 202 37.65 -30.48 -20.02
C LYS A 202 38.61 -29.86 -19.00
N ALA A 203 38.15 -28.88 -18.22
CA ALA A 203 38.93 -28.30 -17.14
C ALA A 203 39.14 -29.32 -16.00
N ALA A 204 38.09 -30.07 -15.62
CA ALA A 204 38.18 -31.12 -14.60
C ALA A 204 39.14 -32.25 -15.01
N ASP A 205 39.11 -32.67 -16.27
CA ASP A 205 39.99 -33.72 -16.79
C ASP A 205 41.45 -33.27 -16.80
N LYS A 206 41.72 -32.01 -17.18
CA LYS A 206 43.08 -31.44 -17.09
C LYS A 206 43.59 -31.34 -15.66
N LEU A 207 42.73 -30.98 -14.71
CA LEU A 207 43.11 -30.92 -13.29
C LEU A 207 43.51 -32.31 -12.78
N LYS A 208 42.76 -33.36 -13.10
CA LYS A 208 43.12 -34.74 -12.76
C LYS A 208 44.41 -35.19 -13.41
N GLU A 209 44.68 -34.76 -14.64
CA GLU A 209 45.93 -35.05 -15.33
C GLU A 209 47.13 -34.38 -14.62
N PHE A 210 46.99 -33.12 -14.22
CA PHE A 210 48.01 -32.42 -13.43
C PHE A 210 48.24 -33.05 -12.06
N GLU A 211 47.19 -33.44 -11.33
CA GLU A 211 47.31 -34.15 -10.05
C GLU A 211 48.06 -35.47 -10.19
N LYS A 212 47.80 -36.22 -11.26
CA LYS A 212 48.48 -37.48 -11.54
C LYS A 212 49.95 -37.28 -11.92
N GLN A 213 50.27 -36.24 -12.70
CA GLN A 213 51.65 -35.87 -13.01
C GLN A 213 52.43 -35.41 -11.76
N ALA A 214 51.80 -34.61 -10.88
CA ALA A 214 52.40 -34.19 -9.61
C ALA A 214 52.68 -35.38 -8.68
N SER A 215 51.78 -36.36 -8.63
CA SER A 215 51.96 -37.58 -7.84
C SER A 215 53.07 -38.51 -8.38
N GLN A 216 53.38 -38.43 -9.67
CA GLN A 216 54.46 -39.21 -10.30
C GLN A 216 55.84 -38.56 -10.15
N GLN A 217 55.92 -37.26 -9.86
CA GLN A 217 57.19 -36.54 -9.62
C GLN A 217 57.63 -36.58 -8.14
N GLN A 218 56.81 -37.10 -7.23
CA GLN A 218 57.10 -37.22 -5.79
C GLN A 218 57.57 -38.63 -5.35
N ASN A 219 57.75 -39.55 -6.29
CA ASN A 219 58.44 -40.85 -6.11
C ASN A 219 59.76 -40.87 -6.88
#